data_AF-A0A5D0H7U7-F1
#
_entry.id   AF-A0A5D0H7U7-F1
#
_cell.length_a   1.000
_cell.length_b   1.000
_cell.length_c   1.000
_cell.angle_alpha   90.00
_cell.angle_beta   90.00
_cell.angle_gamma   90.00
#
_symmetry.space_group_name_H-M   'P 1'
#
loop_
_entity.id
_entity.type
_entity.pdbx_description
1 polymer ?
#
loop_
_entity_poly.entity_id
_entity_poly.type
_entity_poly.pdbx_seq_one_letter_code
_entity_poly.pdbx_strand_id
1 'polypeptide(L)' 'TKFKAFQNKSIYTVANTTGATGGVLYYELGFTRPDWVLKDIIKICHPELLTNYTPHFLKKLP' A
#
# COMPACT_ATOMS: atom_id res chain seq x y z
N THR A 1 18.45 5.23 13.53
CA THR A 1 17.69 5.87 12.45
C THR A 1 16.82 6.98 13.02
N LYS A 2 16.61 8.10 12.30
CA LYS A 2 15.87 9.28 12.83
C LYS A 2 14.37 9.26 12.48
N PHE A 3 13.95 8.41 11.56
CA PHE A 3 12.56 8.32 11.13
C PHE A 3 11.75 7.35 11.99
N LYS A 4 10.68 7.85 12.62
CA LYS A 4 9.73 7.03 13.39
C LYS A 4 9.13 5.90 12.56
N ALA A 5 8.81 6.16 11.29
CA ALA A 5 8.27 5.15 10.38
C ALA A 5 9.19 3.93 10.22
N PHE A 6 10.52 4.15 10.15
CA PHE A 6 11.50 3.07 10.08
C PHE A 6 11.62 2.32 11.41
N GLN A 7 11.68 3.05 12.53
CA GLN A 7 11.74 2.46 13.88
C GLN A 7 10.50 1.58 14.16
N ASN A 8 9.32 2.04 13.73
CA ASN A 8 8.04 1.38 13.95
C ASN A 8 7.66 0.39 12.83
N LYS A 9 8.57 0.07 11.89
CA LYS A 9 8.32 -0.83 10.74
C LYS A 9 7.01 -0.51 10.00
N SER A 10 6.76 0.78 9.81
CA SER A 10 5.55 1.35 9.21
C SER A 10 5.87 1.97 7.85
N ILE A 11 6.66 1.24 7.05
CA ILE A 11 7.03 1.61 5.68
C ILE A 11 6.20 0.77 4.73
N TYR A 12 5.64 1.40 3.71
CA TYR A 12 4.78 0.74 2.72
C TYR A 12 5.32 1.01 1.32
N THR A 13 5.19 0.02 0.44
CA THR A 13 5.68 0.07 -0.94
C THR A 13 4.68 -0.57 -1.88
N VAL A 14 4.63 -0.06 -3.11
CA VAL A 14 3.88 -0.66 -4.22
C VAL A 14 4.67 -1.78 -4.91
N ALA A 15 5.99 -1.83 -4.71
CA ALA A 15 6.86 -2.79 -5.38
C ALA A 15 6.56 -4.26 -5.02
N ASN A 16 5.92 -4.49 -3.86
CA ASN A 16 5.52 -5.83 -3.40
C ASN A 16 4.19 -6.31 -4.01
N THR A 17 3.59 -5.51 -4.91
CA THR A 17 2.34 -5.85 -5.59
C THR A 17 2.65 -6.03 -7.07
N THR A 18 3.01 -7.25 -7.42
CA THR A 18 3.40 -7.64 -8.79
C THR A 18 2.33 -8.47 -9.49
N GLY A 19 2.27 -8.34 -10.80
CA GLY A 19 1.42 -9.12 -11.67
C GLY A 19 2.03 -10.49 -11.99
N ALA A 20 1.34 -11.27 -12.82
CA ALA A 20 1.77 -12.62 -13.19
C ALA A 20 3.16 -12.66 -13.87
N THR A 21 3.54 -11.58 -14.56
CA THR A 21 4.83 -11.44 -15.26
C THR A 21 5.90 -10.74 -14.41
N GLY A 22 5.60 -10.41 -13.15
CA GLY A 22 6.53 -9.73 -12.24
C GLY A 22 6.54 -8.20 -12.34
N GLY A 23 5.77 -7.59 -13.25
CA GLY A 23 5.60 -6.13 -13.32
C GLY A 23 4.86 -5.56 -12.11
N VAL A 24 5.19 -4.34 -11.69
CA VAL A 24 4.53 -3.67 -10.56
C VAL A 24 3.16 -3.14 -11.00
N LEU A 25 2.08 -3.75 -10.47
CA LEU A 25 0.70 -3.48 -10.91
C LEU A 25 0.24 -2.05 -10.69
N TYR A 26 0.84 -1.33 -9.74
CA TYR A 26 0.46 0.06 -9.46
C TYR A 26 0.65 0.99 -10.66
N TYR A 27 1.69 0.78 -11.47
CA TYR A 27 1.93 1.66 -12.62
C TYR A 27 0.93 1.46 -13.77
N GLU A 28 0.27 0.30 -13.80
CA GLU A 28 -0.73 -0.04 -14.81
C GLU A 28 -2.15 0.29 -14.30
N LEU A 29 -2.47 -0.12 -13.06
CA LEU A 29 -3.81 -0.05 -12.50
C LEU A 29 -4.03 1.11 -11.53
N GLY A 30 -2.98 1.72 -10.99
CA GLY A 30 -3.12 2.80 -10.01
C GLY A 30 -3.86 4.01 -10.57
N PHE A 31 -3.64 4.32 -11.86
CA PHE A 31 -4.32 5.42 -12.55
C PHE A 31 -5.76 5.10 -12.92
N THR A 32 -6.07 3.84 -13.23
CA THR A 32 -7.44 3.41 -13.61
C THR A 32 -8.30 3.08 -12.38
N ARG A 33 -7.68 2.75 -11.25
CA ARG A 33 -8.33 2.44 -9.96
C ARG A 33 -7.81 3.33 -8.82
N PRO A 34 -7.96 4.65 -8.94
CA PRO A 34 -7.55 5.58 -7.88
C PRO A 34 -8.32 5.36 -6.57
N ASP A 35 -9.51 4.75 -6.64
CA ASP A 35 -10.31 4.37 -5.48
C ASP A 35 -9.62 3.30 -4.61
N TRP A 36 -8.93 2.34 -5.22
CA TRP A 36 -8.12 1.35 -4.49
C TRP A 36 -6.89 2.01 -3.88
N VAL A 37 -6.23 2.91 -4.60
CA VAL A 37 -5.08 3.67 -4.07
C VAL A 37 -5.49 4.49 -2.85
N LEU A 38 -6.63 5.17 -2.92
CA LEU A 38 -7.15 5.97 -1.81
C LEU A 38 -7.50 5.10 -0.59
N LYS A 39 -8.19 3.97 -0.80
CA LYS A 39 -8.54 3.05 0.30
C LYS A 39 -7.31 2.47 1.00
N ASP A 40 -6.24 2.18 0.27
CA ASP A 40 -4.96 1.76 0.84
C ASP A 40 -4.39 2.82 1.80
N ILE A 41 -4.33 4.07 1.34
CA ILE A 41 -3.82 5.20 2.14
C ILE A 41 -4.69 5.39 3.39
N ILE A 42 -6.02 5.36 3.25
CA ILE A 42 -6.94 5.48 4.39
C ILE A 42 -6.70 4.36 5.39
N LYS A 43 -6.60 3.10 4.95
CA LYS A 43 -6.38 1.96 5.84
C LYS A 43 -5.03 2.06 6.58
N ILE A 44 -4.00 2.60 5.94
CA ILE A 44 -2.67 2.77 6.53
C ILE A 44 -2.68 3.87 7.59
N CYS A 45 -3.31 5.01 7.32
CA CYS A 45 -3.33 6.16 8.22
C CYS A 45 -4.40 6.04 9.32
N HIS A 46 -5.54 5.43 9.01
CA HIS A 46 -6.74 5.32 9.84
C HIS A 46 -7.32 3.90 9.77
N PRO A 47 -6.60 2.89 10.32
CA PRO A 47 -6.98 1.48 10.21
C PRO A 47 -8.36 1.15 10.79
N GLU A 48 -8.85 1.98 11.71
CA GLU A 48 -10.16 1.91 12.37
C GLU A 48 -11.33 2.22 11.44
N LEU A 49 -11.13 3.02 10.39
CA LEU A 49 -12.20 3.43 9.47
C LEU A 49 -12.53 2.33 8.45
N LEU A 50 -11.59 1.44 8.17
CA LEU A 50 -11.72 0.38 7.16
C LEU A 50 -11.35 -0.98 7.73
N THR A 51 -12.00 -1.42 8.81
CA THR A 51 -11.66 -2.66 9.55
C THR A 51 -11.49 -3.89 8.65
N ASN A 52 -12.36 -4.07 7.66
CA ASN A 52 -12.40 -5.25 6.78
C ASN A 52 -11.70 -5.05 5.41
N TYR A 53 -10.90 -3.99 5.25
CA TYR A 53 -10.18 -3.73 4.01
C TYR A 53 -8.72 -4.16 4.11
N THR A 54 -8.26 -4.89 3.09
CA THR A 54 -6.86 -5.26 2.91
C THR A 54 -6.25 -4.40 1.81
N PRO A 55 -5.14 -3.69 2.06
CA PRO A 55 -4.48 -2.87 1.05
C PRO A 55 -4.12 -3.66 -0.21
N HIS A 56 -4.43 -3.10 -1.37
CA HIS A 56 -4.25 -3.74 -2.66
C HIS A 56 -2.84 -3.52 -3.21
N PHE A 57 -2.41 -2.26 -3.30
CA PHE A 57 -1.14 -1.82 -3.85
C PHE A 57 -0.07 -1.62 -2.77
N LEU A 58 -0.39 -0.83 -1.73
CA LEU A 58 0.57 -0.40 -0.70
C LEU A 58 0.70 -1.46 0.41
N LYS A 59 1.73 -2.30 0.32
CA LYS A 59 2.01 -3.34 1.31
C LYS A 59 3.21 -2.96 2.16
N LYS A 60 3.27 -3.47 3.40
CA LYS A 60 4.42 -3.23 4.28
C LYS A 60 5.72 -3.71 3.61
N LEU A 61 6.76 -2.90 3.74
CA LEU A 61 8.11 -3.28 3.38
C LEU A 61 8.61 -4.30 4.44
N PRO A 62 9.18 -5.45 4.01
CA PRO A 62 9.73 -6.46 4.92
C PRO A 62 10.80 -5.92 5.86
#